data_AF-A0A2V8EGC2-F1
#
_entry.id   AF-A0A2V8EGC2-F1
#
_cell.length_a   1.000
_cell.length_b   1.000
_cell.length_c   1.000
_cell.angle_alpha   90.00
_cell.angle_beta   90.00
_cell.angle_gamma   90.00
#
_symmetry.space_group_name_H-M   'P 1'
#
loop_
_entity.id
_entity.type
_entity.pdbx_description
1 polymer ?
#
loop_
_entity_poly.entity_id
_entity_poly.type
_entity_poly.pdbx_seq_one_letter_code
_entity_poly.pdbx_strand_id
1 'polypeptide(L)'
;MTERHASRAERIFRRLLRLFPADFRGDFGDEMTAAFRDQRRDVLARGGSLSAMRLWWDTLHGVLTTAPREHLDLLRSDVRYALRGLRRNPAFTIVAVLALAVGIGANTAVFTIVNGVLLRALPYHDPGALVAIYEKVPTAPVPKFEFSAPDFGFVRANARSFDGMFAYRNESLELSGVAESQRIVGARVSPDMFAVLGAAPALGRTLSADDDAQNAKVAVIDYGLWSRAFGRDPQAVGRTISLDRQPYT
;
A
#
# COMPACT_ATOMS: atom_id res chain seq x y z
N MET A 1 -60.78 7.66 31.71
CA MET A 1 -59.66 6.74 31.42
C MET A 1 -58.39 7.56 31.38
N THR A 2 -57.59 7.52 32.44
CA THR A 2 -56.51 8.47 32.72
C THR A 2 -55.18 7.93 32.20
N GLU A 3 -54.66 8.50 31.12
CA GLU A 3 -53.26 8.31 30.72
C GLU A 3 -52.34 8.80 31.85
N ARG A 4 -51.73 7.86 32.58
CA ARG A 4 -50.67 8.17 33.54
C ARG A 4 -49.45 8.67 32.78
N HIS A 5 -49.13 9.96 32.91
CA HIS A 5 -47.89 10.54 32.39
C HIS A 5 -46.67 9.77 32.93
N ALA A 6 -45.94 9.10 32.03
CA ALA A 6 -44.63 8.50 32.36
C ALA A 6 -43.70 9.59 32.92
N SER A 7 -43.19 9.38 34.14
CA SER A 7 -42.38 10.41 34.79
C SER A 7 -41.07 10.65 34.03
N ARG A 8 -40.44 11.82 34.19
CA ARG A 8 -39.17 12.17 33.52
C ARG A 8 -38.10 11.07 33.67
N ALA A 9 -38.03 10.45 34.84
CA ALA A 9 -37.10 9.35 35.13
C ALA A 9 -37.31 8.11 34.25
N GLU A 10 -38.56 7.74 34.00
CA GLU A 10 -38.90 6.56 33.20
C GLU A 10 -38.56 6.77 31.73
N ARG A 11 -38.77 8.00 31.23
CA ARG A 11 -38.34 8.40 29.89
C ARG A 11 -36.82 8.36 29.73
N ILE A 12 -36.07 8.73 30.77
CA ILE A 12 -34.60 8.66 30.77
C ILE A 12 -34.13 7.20 30.79
N PHE A 13 -34.71 6.36 31.65
CA PHE A 13 -34.38 4.93 31.70
C PHE A 13 -34.67 4.21 30.37
N ARG A 14 -35.83 4.46 29.76
CA ARG A 14 -36.17 3.92 28.43
C ARG A 14 -35.20 4.39 27.34
N ARG A 15 -34.58 5.57 27.48
CA ARG A 15 -33.50 6.01 26.59
C ARG A 15 -32.19 5.25 26.87
N LEU A 16 -31.86 4.98 28.13
CA LEU A 16 -30.67 4.20 28.50
C LEU A 16 -30.74 2.75 28.01
N LEU A 17 -31.93 2.15 27.97
CA LEU A 17 -32.13 0.82 27.38
C LEU A 17 -31.75 0.75 25.89
N ARG A 18 -31.53 1.90 25.21
CA ARG A 18 -31.01 1.91 23.84
C ARG A 18 -29.57 1.39 23.70
N LEU A 19 -28.83 1.31 24.80
CA LEU A 19 -27.50 0.73 24.83
C LEU A 19 -27.53 -0.80 24.68
N PHE A 20 -28.63 -1.45 25.05
CA PHE A 20 -28.80 -2.88 24.85
C PHE A 20 -29.12 -3.24 23.39
N PRO A 21 -28.78 -4.47 22.96
CA PRO A 21 -29.16 -5.01 21.67
C PRO A 21 -30.66 -4.85 21.37
N ALA A 22 -31.02 -4.72 20.10
CA ALA A 22 -32.42 -4.52 19.70
C ALA A 22 -33.32 -5.70 20.11
N ASP A 23 -32.83 -6.94 19.92
CA ASP A 23 -33.56 -8.16 20.26
C ASP A 23 -33.80 -8.27 21.78
N PHE A 24 -32.75 -8.10 22.58
CA PHE A 24 -32.84 -8.08 24.05
C PHE A 24 -33.80 -7.00 24.56
N ARG A 25 -33.79 -5.82 23.94
CA ARG A 25 -34.71 -4.73 24.29
C ARG A 25 -36.16 -5.04 23.90
N GLY A 26 -36.36 -5.75 22.79
CA GLY A 26 -37.68 -6.23 22.37
C GLY A 26 -38.28 -7.19 23.38
N ASP A 27 -37.46 -8.12 23.88
CA ASP A 27 -37.90 -9.18 24.78
C ASP A 27 -38.05 -8.71 26.23
N PHE A 28 -37.11 -7.91 26.74
CA PHE A 28 -37.03 -7.56 28.17
C PHE A 28 -37.23 -6.06 28.48
N GLY A 29 -37.39 -5.20 27.47
CA GLY A 29 -37.42 -3.74 27.63
C GLY A 29 -38.56 -3.23 28.51
N ASP A 30 -39.76 -3.78 28.35
CA ASP A 30 -40.94 -3.39 29.12
C ASP A 30 -40.87 -3.92 30.56
N GLU A 31 -40.38 -5.14 30.77
CA GLU A 31 -40.16 -5.73 32.09
C GLU A 31 -39.11 -4.94 32.89
N MET A 32 -37.97 -4.60 32.28
CA MET A 32 -36.95 -3.77 32.92
C MET A 32 -37.48 -2.38 33.29
N THR A 33 -38.33 -1.80 32.44
CA THR A 33 -38.95 -0.50 32.71
C THR A 33 -39.95 -0.59 33.87
N ALA A 34 -40.72 -1.68 33.94
CA ALA A 34 -41.65 -1.95 35.04
C ALA A 34 -40.91 -2.18 36.36
N ALA A 35 -39.83 -2.98 36.36
CA ALA A 35 -38.99 -3.23 37.53
C ALA A 35 -38.34 -1.94 38.05
N PHE A 36 -37.80 -1.10 37.15
CA PHE A 36 -37.25 0.20 37.53
C PHE A 36 -38.32 1.14 38.12
N ARG A 37 -39.54 1.12 37.56
CA ARG A 37 -40.67 1.91 38.07
C ARG A 37 -41.03 1.49 39.49
N ASP A 38 -41.04 0.18 39.76
CA ASP A 38 -41.41 -0.39 41.05
C ASP A 38 -40.34 -0.14 42.12
N GLN A 39 -39.06 -0.43 41.82
CA GLN A 39 -37.93 -0.12 42.71
C GLN A 39 -37.88 1.36 43.11
N ARG A 40 -38.16 2.26 42.16
CA ARG A 40 -38.20 3.70 42.44
C ARG A 40 -39.39 4.08 43.32
N ARG A 41 -40.54 3.44 43.17
CA ARG A 41 -41.72 3.68 44.02
C ARG A 41 -41.42 3.32 45.47
N ASP A 42 -40.76 2.18 45.68
CA ASP A 42 -40.36 1.71 47.00
C ASP A 42 -39.29 2.58 47.65
N VAL A 43 -38.29 3.02 46.89
CA VAL A 43 -37.25 3.94 47.37
C VAL A 43 -37.84 5.29 47.80
N LEU A 44 -38.82 5.81 47.05
CA LEU A 44 -39.53 7.05 47.42
C LEU A 44 -40.48 6.85 48.61
N ALA A 45 -40.99 5.64 48.84
CA ALA A 45 -41.85 5.33 49.97
C ALA A 45 -41.08 5.13 51.28
N ARG A 46 -39.81 4.69 51.21
CA ARG A 46 -38.98 4.34 52.38
C ARG A 46 -37.80 5.28 52.65
N GLY A 47 -37.43 6.18 51.73
CA GLY A 47 -36.19 6.97 51.86
C GLY A 47 -36.20 8.32 51.15
N GLY A 48 -35.28 9.20 51.58
CA GLY A 48 -35.07 10.54 51.02
C GLY A 48 -34.27 10.57 49.72
N SER A 49 -34.05 11.77 49.18
CA SER A 49 -33.42 12.04 47.87
C SER A 49 -32.09 11.28 47.62
N LEU A 50 -31.30 11.02 48.66
CA LEU A 50 -30.03 10.28 48.59
C LEU A 50 -30.20 8.83 48.11
N SER A 51 -31.28 8.15 48.51
CA SER A 51 -31.55 6.77 48.11
C SER A 51 -31.95 6.67 46.64
N ALA A 52 -32.66 7.68 46.12
CA ALA A 52 -32.99 7.78 44.70
C ALA A 52 -31.74 8.01 43.83
N MET A 53 -30.76 8.77 44.34
CA MET A 53 -29.51 9.03 43.65
C MET A 53 -28.60 7.79 43.59
N ARG A 54 -28.57 6.97 44.66
CA ARG A 54 -27.91 5.65 44.65
C ARG A 54 -28.54 4.68 43.67
N LEU A 55 -29.87 4.59 43.63
CA LEU A 55 -30.59 3.74 42.65
C LEU A 55 -30.19 4.07 41.20
N TRP A 56 -30.09 5.37 40.88
CA TRP A 56 -29.65 5.80 39.55
C TRP A 56 -28.19 5.45 39.26
N TRP A 57 -27.32 5.54 40.25
CA TRP A 57 -25.92 5.13 40.12
C TRP A 57 -25.80 3.63 39.85
N ASP A 58 -26.48 2.80 40.64
CA ASP A 58 -26.47 1.34 40.50
C ASP A 58 -27.08 0.89 39.18
N THR A 59 -28.18 1.54 38.76
CA THR A 59 -28.83 1.28 37.47
C THR A 59 -27.91 1.65 36.31
N LEU A 60 -27.30 2.83 36.35
CA LEU A 60 -26.42 3.30 35.27
C LEU A 60 -25.17 2.41 35.15
N HIS A 61 -24.55 2.09 36.29
CA HIS A 61 -23.40 1.18 36.33
C HIS A 61 -23.77 -0.22 35.83
N GLY A 62 -24.90 -0.77 36.29
CA GLY A 62 -25.41 -2.06 35.83
C GLY A 62 -25.64 -2.09 34.32
N VAL A 63 -26.32 -1.09 33.76
CA VAL A 63 -26.55 -0.97 32.31
C VAL A 63 -25.24 -0.89 31.54
N LEU A 64 -24.28 -0.07 31.99
CA LEU A 64 -22.98 0.09 31.33
C LEU A 64 -22.13 -1.19 31.35
N THR A 65 -22.24 -2.02 32.39
CA THR A 65 -21.49 -3.29 32.46
C THR A 65 -22.18 -4.45 31.77
N THR A 66 -23.51 -4.48 31.76
CA THR A 66 -24.30 -5.60 31.25
C THR A 66 -24.54 -5.48 29.75
N ALA A 67 -24.83 -4.28 29.23
CA ALA A 67 -25.07 -4.06 27.81
C ALA A 67 -23.96 -4.61 26.88
N PRO A 68 -22.64 -4.36 27.10
CA PRO A 68 -21.60 -4.91 26.24
C PRO A 68 -21.48 -6.44 26.35
N ARG A 69 -21.80 -7.04 27.50
CA ARG A 69 -21.78 -8.51 27.67
C ARG A 69 -22.89 -9.16 26.85
N GLU A 70 -24.10 -8.60 26.91
CA GLU A 70 -25.23 -9.07 26.10
C GLU A 70 -24.95 -8.95 24.59
N HIS A 71 -24.32 -7.86 24.14
CA HIS A 71 -23.87 -7.74 22.73
C HIS A 71 -22.86 -8.83 22.35
N LEU A 72 -21.90 -9.13 23.22
CA LEU A 72 -20.90 -10.18 22.96
C LEU A 72 -21.53 -11.58 22.93
N ASP A 73 -22.48 -11.86 23.81
CA ASP A 73 -23.16 -13.16 23.87
C ASP A 73 -24.05 -13.38 22.65
N LEU A 74 -24.78 -12.36 22.19
CA LEU A 74 -25.51 -12.39 20.93
C LEU A 74 -24.58 -12.58 19.74
N LEU A 75 -23.52 -11.77 19.61
CA LEU A 75 -22.54 -11.92 18.52
C LEU A 75 -21.89 -13.31 18.52
N ARG A 76 -21.57 -13.87 19.69
CA ARG A 76 -21.01 -15.21 19.82
C ARG A 76 -22.00 -16.28 19.36
N SER A 77 -23.27 -16.12 19.75
CA SER A 77 -24.36 -16.98 19.31
C SER A 77 -24.48 -16.93 17.79
N ASP A 78 -24.61 -15.73 17.22
CA ASP A 78 -24.77 -15.49 15.79
C ASP A 78 -23.59 -16.03 14.97
N VAL A 79 -22.35 -15.78 15.41
CA VAL A 79 -21.15 -16.34 14.77
C VAL A 79 -21.17 -17.86 14.80
N ARG A 80 -21.55 -18.48 15.92
CA ARG A 80 -21.67 -19.94 16.02
C ARG A 80 -22.75 -20.48 15.09
N TYR A 81 -23.91 -19.83 15.02
CA TYR A 81 -25.00 -20.19 14.11
C TYR A 81 -24.58 -20.05 12.65
N ALA A 82 -23.94 -18.93 12.28
CA ALA A 82 -23.41 -18.68 10.95
C ALA A 82 -22.37 -19.73 10.55
N LEU A 83 -21.38 -20.02 11.40
CA LEU A 83 -20.37 -21.07 11.16
C LEU A 83 -21.00 -22.45 10.99
N ARG A 84 -22.01 -22.78 11.79
CA ARG A 84 -22.76 -24.03 11.64
C ARG A 84 -23.53 -24.07 10.32
N GLY A 85 -24.10 -22.95 9.88
CA GLY A 85 -24.74 -22.80 8.57
C GLY A 85 -23.77 -23.02 7.42
N LEU A 86 -22.60 -22.37 7.47
CA LEU A 86 -21.54 -22.52 6.47
C LEU A 86 -21.05 -23.98 6.35
N ARG A 87 -20.86 -24.66 7.50
CA ARG A 87 -20.48 -26.08 7.52
C ARG A 87 -21.57 -27.02 6.99
N ARG A 88 -22.85 -26.66 7.12
CA ARG A 88 -23.97 -27.46 6.65
C ARG A 88 -24.16 -27.37 5.12
N ASN A 89 -23.74 -26.26 4.51
CA ASN A 89 -23.79 -26.03 3.07
C ASN A 89 -22.37 -25.76 2.50
N PRO A 90 -21.49 -26.78 2.47
CA PRO A 90 -20.08 -26.60 2.12
C PRO A 90 -19.86 -26.15 0.67
N ALA A 91 -20.66 -26.64 -0.28
CA ALA A 91 -20.49 -26.31 -1.70
C ALA A 91 -20.68 -24.81 -1.97
N PHE A 92 -21.78 -24.22 -1.48
CA PHE A 92 -22.03 -22.78 -1.60
C PHE A 92 -20.93 -21.96 -0.90
N THR A 93 -20.55 -22.38 0.32
CA THR A 93 -19.50 -21.71 1.09
C THR A 93 -18.17 -21.69 0.33
N ILE A 94 -17.77 -22.82 -0.27
CA ILE A 94 -16.53 -22.92 -1.05
C ILE A 94 -16.56 -21.95 -2.24
N VAL A 95 -17.65 -21.94 -3.01
CA VAL A 95 -17.78 -21.04 -4.16
C VAL A 95 -17.71 -19.58 -3.74
N ALA A 96 -18.42 -19.20 -2.68
CA ALA A 96 -18.39 -17.84 -2.13
C ALA A 96 -16.98 -17.44 -1.65
N VAL A 97 -16.28 -18.33 -0.94
CA VAL A 97 -14.91 -18.10 -0.47
C VAL A 97 -13.93 -17.96 -1.63
N LEU A 98 -14.03 -18.80 -2.66
CA LEU A 98 -13.19 -18.71 -3.85
C LEU A 98 -13.43 -17.41 -4.62
N ALA A 99 -14.69 -17.00 -4.80
CA ALA A 99 -15.02 -15.74 -5.45
C ALA A 99 -14.43 -14.53 -4.69
N LEU A 100 -14.56 -14.51 -3.35
CA LEU A 100 -13.94 -13.49 -2.51
C LEU A 100 -12.40 -13.52 -2.60
N ALA A 101 -11.80 -14.71 -2.56
CA ALA A 101 -10.36 -14.89 -2.65
C ALA A 101 -9.80 -14.36 -3.98
N VAL A 102 -10.48 -14.66 -5.09
CA VAL A 102 -10.09 -14.15 -6.42
C VAL A 102 -10.21 -12.63 -6.47
N GLY A 103 -11.32 -12.05 -5.99
CA GLY A 103 -11.50 -10.59 -5.98
C GLY A 103 -10.46 -9.85 -5.13
N ILE A 104 -10.19 -10.33 -3.91
CA ILE A 104 -9.19 -9.75 -3.02
C ILE A 104 -7.78 -9.94 -3.61
N GLY A 105 -7.47 -11.15 -4.08
CA GLY A 105 -6.16 -11.49 -4.64
C GLY A 105 -5.84 -10.70 -5.91
N ALA A 106 -6.80 -10.57 -6.83
CA ALA A 106 -6.62 -9.79 -8.06
C ALA A 106 -6.34 -8.32 -7.77
N ASN A 107 -7.16 -7.69 -6.91
CA ASN A 107 -6.96 -6.28 -6.54
C ASN A 107 -5.63 -6.07 -5.82
N THR A 108 -5.26 -6.97 -4.91
CA THR A 108 -3.99 -6.91 -4.19
C THR A 108 -2.79 -7.08 -5.14
N ALA A 109 -2.88 -8.00 -6.11
CA ALA A 109 -1.83 -8.24 -7.09
C ALA A 109 -1.61 -7.03 -8.00
N VAL A 110 -2.69 -6.44 -8.52
CA VAL A 110 -2.62 -5.21 -9.33
C VAL A 110 -1.98 -4.09 -8.52
N PHE A 111 -2.43 -3.86 -7.29
CA PHE A 111 -1.85 -2.80 -6.45
C PHE A 111 -0.38 -3.07 -6.11
N THR A 112 0.01 -4.33 -5.89
CA THR A 112 1.41 -4.70 -5.62
C THR A 112 2.30 -4.39 -6.81
N ILE A 113 1.87 -4.72 -8.03
CA ILE A 113 2.60 -4.39 -9.26
C ILE A 113 2.67 -2.89 -9.46
N VAL A 114 1.54 -2.19 -9.34
CA VAL A 114 1.49 -0.72 -9.45
C VAL A 114 2.40 -0.06 -8.44
N ASN A 115 2.38 -0.52 -7.18
CA ASN A 115 3.25 0.03 -6.16
C ASN A 115 4.72 -0.26 -6.44
N GLY A 116 5.05 -1.48 -6.88
CA GLY A 116 6.42 -1.87 -7.20
C GLY A 116 7.00 -1.19 -8.45
N VAL A 117 6.18 -0.86 -9.44
CA VAL A 117 6.60 -0.30 -10.74
C VAL A 117 6.42 1.21 -10.82
N LEU A 118 5.30 1.74 -10.31
CA LEU A 118 4.92 3.15 -10.49
C LEU A 118 5.15 4.02 -9.25
N LEU A 119 4.98 3.48 -8.03
CA LEU A 119 4.94 4.30 -6.80
C LEU A 119 6.19 4.20 -5.93
N ARG A 120 6.86 3.04 -5.91
CA ARG A 120 8.10 2.89 -5.15
C ARG A 120 9.17 3.70 -5.85
N ALA A 121 9.61 4.77 -5.19
CA ALA A 121 10.73 5.56 -5.66
C ALA A 121 11.90 4.63 -5.99
N LEU A 122 12.42 4.76 -7.22
CA LEU A 122 13.62 4.04 -7.63
C LEU A 122 14.72 4.34 -6.60
N PRO A 123 15.54 3.36 -6.21
CA PRO A 123 16.54 3.50 -5.15
C PRO A 123 17.76 4.30 -5.64
N TYR A 124 17.52 5.48 -6.19
CA TYR A 124 18.53 6.46 -6.55
C TYR A 124 18.83 7.35 -5.35
N HIS A 125 20.01 7.95 -5.36
CA HIS A 125 20.32 9.01 -4.42
C HIS A 125 19.41 10.22 -4.68
N ASP A 126 18.60 10.59 -3.68
CA ASP A 126 17.60 11.66 -3.74
C ASP A 126 16.65 11.63 -4.98
N PRO A 127 15.72 10.67 -5.04
CA PRO A 127 14.83 10.51 -6.19
C PRO A 127 13.87 11.69 -6.40
N GLY A 128 13.65 12.53 -5.37
CA GLY A 128 12.80 13.72 -5.47
C GLY A 128 13.45 14.88 -6.23
N ALA A 129 14.78 14.87 -6.36
CA ALA A 129 15.54 15.90 -7.07
C ALA A 129 15.76 15.57 -8.56
N LEU A 130 15.44 14.35 -9.00
CA LEU A 130 15.60 13.93 -10.39
C LEU A 130 14.45 14.43 -11.26
N VAL A 131 14.78 15.09 -12.35
CA VAL A 131 13.81 15.56 -13.35
C VAL A 131 14.19 15.10 -14.75
N ALA A 132 13.18 14.73 -15.54
CA ALA A 132 13.37 14.44 -16.96
C ALA A 132 13.19 15.72 -17.78
N ILE A 133 14.23 16.09 -18.52
CA ILE A 133 14.24 17.25 -19.41
C ILE A 133 13.90 16.77 -20.82
N TYR A 134 13.01 17.48 -21.50
CA TYR A 134 12.65 17.22 -22.89
C TYR A 134 12.75 18.51 -23.69
N GLU A 135 13.06 18.38 -24.97
CA GLU A 135 13.00 19.49 -25.90
C GLU A 135 11.55 19.71 -26.37
N LYS A 136 11.16 20.97 -26.55
CA LYS A 136 9.86 21.33 -27.13
C LYS A 136 10.10 22.10 -28.42
N VAL A 137 9.74 21.47 -29.54
CA VAL A 137 9.77 22.10 -30.87
C VAL A 137 8.43 22.81 -31.09
N PRO A 138 8.39 24.16 -31.19
CA PRO A 138 7.13 24.91 -31.23
C PRO A 138 6.18 24.53 -32.37
N THR A 139 6.72 24.06 -33.49
CA THR A 139 5.99 23.73 -34.72
C THR A 139 5.57 22.26 -34.80
N ALA A 140 6.06 21.42 -33.88
CA ALA A 140 5.83 19.99 -33.95
C ALA A 140 4.63 19.57 -33.08
N PRO A 141 3.84 18.57 -33.51
CA PRO A 141 2.65 18.13 -32.79
C PRO A 141 2.96 17.37 -31.49
N VAL A 142 4.21 16.98 -31.26
CA VAL A 142 4.63 16.22 -30.09
C VAL A 142 5.16 17.18 -29.01
N PRO A 143 4.68 17.10 -27.76
CA PRO A 143 5.05 18.07 -26.72
C PRO A 143 6.44 17.83 -26.12
N LYS A 144 7.04 16.66 -26.35
CA LYS A 144 8.30 16.21 -25.74
C LYS A 144 9.15 15.50 -26.77
N PHE A 145 10.27 16.10 -27.12
CA PHE A 145 11.30 15.53 -27.98
C PHE A 145 12.52 15.14 -27.14
N GLU A 146 13.23 14.13 -27.61
CA GLU A 146 14.56 13.78 -27.10
C GLU A 146 15.58 14.79 -27.61
N PHE A 147 16.60 15.06 -26.80
CA PHE A 147 17.69 15.94 -27.21
C PHE A 147 18.56 15.28 -28.27
N SER A 148 18.99 16.06 -29.26
CA SER A 148 20.15 15.68 -30.05
C SER A 148 21.42 15.73 -29.19
N ALA A 149 22.46 14.95 -29.53
CA ALA A 149 23.71 14.96 -28.76
C ALA A 149 24.35 16.37 -28.66
N PRO A 150 24.38 17.19 -29.73
CA PRO A 150 24.82 18.59 -29.65
C PRO A 150 23.97 19.45 -28.70
N ASP A 151 22.64 19.34 -28.77
CA ASP A 151 21.74 20.16 -27.93
C ASP A 151 21.87 19.78 -26.46
N PHE A 152 22.01 18.48 -26.16
CA PHE A 152 22.33 18.02 -24.83
C PHE A 152 23.66 18.62 -24.33
N GLY A 153 24.70 18.60 -25.16
CA GLY A 153 25.98 19.22 -24.83
C GLY A 153 25.86 20.72 -24.53
N PHE A 154 25.07 21.44 -25.33
CA PHE A 154 24.78 22.85 -25.11
C PHE A 154 24.05 23.09 -23.78
N VAL A 155 22.97 22.35 -23.52
CA VAL A 155 22.19 22.49 -22.29
C VAL A 155 23.03 22.13 -21.06
N ARG A 156 23.80 21.04 -21.12
CA ARG A 156 24.70 20.62 -20.05
C ARG A 156 25.75 21.70 -19.73
N ALA A 157 26.32 22.35 -20.74
CA ALA A 157 27.33 23.39 -20.53
C ALA A 157 26.77 24.70 -19.93
N ASN A 158 25.51 25.04 -20.26
CA ASN A 158 24.91 26.34 -19.95
C ASN A 158 23.92 26.31 -18.78
N ALA A 159 23.30 25.17 -18.48
CA ALA A 159 22.40 25.05 -17.35
C ALA A 159 23.16 25.21 -16.03
N ARG A 160 22.58 25.97 -15.09
CA ARG A 160 23.12 26.21 -13.74
C ARG A 160 22.16 25.80 -12.63
N SER A 161 20.96 25.34 -13.00
CA SER A 161 19.90 24.95 -12.07
C SER A 161 19.98 23.49 -11.60
N PHE A 162 20.97 22.73 -12.07
CA PHE A 162 21.12 21.31 -11.79
C PHE A 162 22.54 21.02 -11.30
N ASP A 163 22.65 20.17 -10.27
CA ASP A 163 23.94 19.73 -9.74
C ASP A 163 24.69 18.81 -10.71
N GLY A 164 23.95 18.09 -11.55
CA GLY A 164 24.50 17.23 -12.59
C GLY A 164 23.44 16.86 -13.62
N MET A 165 23.90 16.41 -14.79
CA MET A 165 23.04 16.05 -15.90
C MET A 165 23.65 14.89 -16.68
N PHE A 166 22.81 13.94 -17.08
CA PHE A 166 23.22 12.83 -17.93
C PHE A 166 22.19 12.60 -19.03
N ALA A 167 22.64 12.01 -20.13
CA ALA A 167 21.79 11.52 -21.20
C ALA A 167 21.80 9.99 -21.20
N TYR A 168 20.68 9.40 -21.58
CA TYR A 168 20.60 7.98 -21.86
C TYR A 168 19.69 7.71 -23.05
N ARG A 169 19.95 6.62 -23.75
CA ARG A 169 19.08 6.09 -24.80
C ARG A 169 19.02 4.57 -24.68
N ASN A 170 17.81 4.05 -24.55
CA ASN A 170 17.59 2.60 -24.51
C ASN A 170 17.81 2.01 -25.89
N GLU A 171 18.50 0.88 -25.94
CA GLU A 171 18.77 0.12 -27.16
C GLU A 171 18.50 -1.35 -26.92
N SER A 172 18.03 -2.04 -27.95
CA SER A 172 17.91 -3.49 -27.92
C SER A 172 19.07 -4.08 -28.69
N LEU A 173 19.88 -4.89 -28.02
CA LEU A 173 21.18 -5.38 -28.49
C LEU A 173 21.16 -6.91 -28.50
N GLU A 174 21.87 -7.52 -29.43
CA GLU A 174 22.21 -8.94 -29.40
C GLU A 174 23.47 -9.14 -28.56
N LEU A 175 23.38 -9.95 -27.50
CA LEU A 175 24.51 -10.33 -26.66
C LEU A 175 24.98 -11.73 -27.02
N SER A 176 26.27 -11.87 -27.32
CA SER A 176 26.95 -13.14 -27.57
C SER A 176 28.38 -13.16 -26.99
N GLY A 177 29.06 -14.30 -27.11
CA GLY A 177 30.48 -14.46 -26.73
C GLY A 177 30.74 -14.93 -25.30
N VAL A 178 29.71 -14.94 -24.44
CA VAL A 178 29.84 -15.36 -23.03
C VAL A 178 28.79 -16.39 -22.59
N ALA A 179 27.68 -16.48 -23.30
CA ALA A 179 26.59 -17.42 -23.08
C ALA A 179 25.88 -17.68 -24.41
N GLU A 180 24.77 -18.41 -24.37
CA GLU A 180 23.85 -18.52 -25.50
C GLU A 180 23.41 -17.13 -25.97
N SER A 181 23.36 -16.92 -27.29
CA SER A 181 23.02 -15.63 -27.87
C SER A 181 21.60 -15.24 -27.46
N GLN A 182 21.45 -14.03 -26.94
CA GLN A 182 20.18 -13.54 -26.45
C GLN A 182 20.02 -12.06 -26.75
N ARG A 183 18.76 -11.65 -26.94
CA ARG A 183 18.42 -10.24 -27.08
C ARG A 183 18.29 -9.61 -25.70
N ILE A 184 19.05 -8.54 -25.46
CA ILE A 184 19.02 -7.77 -24.22
C ILE A 184 18.51 -6.35 -24.49
N VAL A 185 18.09 -5.68 -23.43
CA VAL A 185 17.84 -4.24 -23.42
C VAL A 185 19.00 -3.60 -22.66
N GLY A 186 19.77 -2.77 -23.35
CA GLY A 186 20.83 -1.96 -22.77
C GLY A 186 20.49 -0.48 -22.89
N ALA A 187 21.39 0.37 -22.39
CA ALA A 187 21.31 1.80 -22.61
C ALA A 187 22.70 2.33 -22.95
N ARG A 188 22.76 3.23 -23.94
CA ARG A 188 23.91 4.14 -24.10
C ARG A 188 23.71 5.30 -23.15
N VAL A 189 24.73 5.61 -22.37
CA VAL A 189 24.61 6.60 -21.30
C VAL A 189 25.84 7.49 -21.31
N SER A 190 25.68 8.77 -20.98
CA SER A 190 26.82 9.65 -20.72
C SER A 190 27.50 9.25 -19.41
N PRO A 191 28.81 9.49 -19.26
CA PRO A 191 29.59 9.04 -18.10
C PRO A 191 29.05 9.51 -16.74
N ASP A 192 28.39 10.67 -16.70
CA ASP A 192 27.86 11.28 -15.47
C ASP A 192 26.65 10.55 -14.88
N MET A 193 26.04 9.61 -15.60
CA MET A 193 24.84 8.90 -15.13
C MET A 193 25.05 8.29 -13.75
N PHE A 194 26.16 7.58 -13.54
CA PHE A 194 26.43 6.88 -12.29
C PHE A 194 26.61 7.85 -11.12
N ALA A 195 27.27 8.99 -11.37
CA ALA A 195 27.46 10.02 -10.35
C ALA A 195 26.13 10.71 -9.99
N VAL A 196 25.32 11.08 -10.99
CA VAL A 196 24.02 11.74 -10.77
C VAL A 196 23.03 10.81 -10.06
N LEU A 197 23.00 9.52 -10.40
CA LEU A 197 22.12 8.54 -9.75
C LEU A 197 22.66 8.05 -8.40
N GLY A 198 23.90 8.40 -8.03
CA GLY A 198 24.59 7.90 -6.84
C GLY A 198 24.85 6.39 -6.87
N ALA A 199 25.02 5.82 -8.07
CA ALA A 199 25.22 4.40 -8.28
C ALA A 199 26.72 4.06 -8.28
N ALA A 200 27.17 3.34 -7.25
CA ALA A 200 28.54 2.82 -7.18
C ALA A 200 28.64 1.45 -7.87
N PRO A 201 29.75 1.16 -8.59
CA PRO A 201 29.97 -0.16 -9.16
C PRO A 201 30.24 -1.17 -8.04
N ALA A 202 29.65 -2.36 -8.12
CA ALA A 202 29.96 -3.44 -7.18
C ALA A 202 31.36 -4.02 -7.41
N LEU A 203 31.82 -4.06 -8.67
CA LEU A 203 33.13 -4.51 -9.10
C LEU A 203 33.58 -3.67 -10.30
N GLY A 204 34.90 -3.48 -10.44
CA GLY A 204 35.47 -2.73 -11.56
C GLY A 204 35.26 -1.21 -11.45
N ARG A 205 34.94 -0.57 -12.57
CA ARG A 205 34.74 0.89 -12.69
C ARG A 205 33.51 1.20 -13.52
N THR A 206 32.99 2.42 -13.37
CA THR A 206 31.94 2.96 -14.27
C THR A 206 32.55 3.54 -15.54
N LEU A 207 31.68 3.99 -16.45
CA LEU A 207 32.09 4.74 -17.65
C LEU A 207 32.71 6.07 -17.25
N SER A 208 33.78 6.46 -17.95
CA SER A 208 34.54 7.69 -17.73
C SER A 208 34.40 8.66 -18.89
N ALA A 209 34.78 9.93 -18.68
CA ALA A 209 34.81 10.93 -19.74
C ALA A 209 35.80 10.57 -20.87
N ASP A 210 36.90 9.89 -20.55
CA ASP A 210 37.87 9.43 -21.54
C ASP A 210 37.30 8.32 -22.42
N ASP A 211 36.47 7.42 -21.86
CA ASP A 211 35.78 6.38 -22.64
C ASP A 211 34.82 7.02 -23.65
N ASP A 212 34.07 8.05 -23.23
CA ASP A 212 33.13 8.77 -24.10
C ASP A 212 33.86 9.56 -25.20
N ALA A 213 34.92 10.29 -24.84
CA ALA A 213 35.74 11.06 -25.78
C ALA A 213 36.41 10.18 -26.85
N GLN A 214 36.80 8.96 -26.49
CA GLN A 214 37.42 7.99 -27.41
C GLN A 214 36.39 7.10 -28.12
N ASN A 215 35.10 7.23 -27.80
CA ASN A 215 34.05 6.31 -28.23
C ASN A 215 34.43 4.83 -27.96
N ALA A 216 35.03 4.62 -26.79
CA ALA A 216 35.58 3.34 -26.37
C ALA A 216 34.46 2.29 -26.27
N LYS A 217 34.79 1.04 -26.62
CA LYS A 217 33.87 -0.09 -26.54
C LYS A 217 33.88 -0.70 -25.15
N VAL A 218 33.38 0.05 -24.18
CA VAL A 218 33.29 -0.36 -22.77
C VAL A 218 31.83 -0.58 -22.39
N ALA A 219 31.55 -1.65 -21.64
CA ALA A 219 30.21 -1.96 -21.16
C ALA A 219 30.18 -2.18 -19.65
N VAL A 220 29.16 -1.61 -18.98
CA VAL A 220 28.84 -1.92 -17.59
C VAL A 220 27.61 -2.81 -17.59
N ILE A 221 27.72 -3.98 -16.96
CA ILE A 221 26.63 -4.95 -16.86
C ILE A 221 25.94 -4.87 -15.50
N ASP A 222 24.62 -5.08 -15.49
CA ASP A 222 23.87 -5.17 -14.25
C ASP A 222 24.15 -6.50 -13.49
N TYR A 223 23.75 -6.52 -12.22
CA TYR A 223 23.93 -7.69 -11.36
C TYR A 223 23.19 -8.94 -11.88
N GLY A 224 22.04 -8.76 -12.53
CA GLY A 224 21.24 -9.85 -13.07
C GLY A 224 21.90 -10.53 -14.26
N LEU A 225 22.55 -9.77 -15.14
CA LEU A 225 23.33 -10.30 -16.24
C LEU A 225 24.62 -10.94 -15.75
N TRP A 226 25.34 -10.29 -14.82
CA TRP A 226 26.52 -10.89 -14.18
C TRP A 226 26.20 -12.23 -13.50
N SER A 227 25.05 -12.33 -12.82
CA SER A 227 24.64 -13.57 -12.18
C SER A 227 24.25 -14.68 -13.17
N ARG A 228 23.58 -14.34 -14.27
CA ARG A 228 23.06 -15.33 -15.23
C ARG A 228 24.09 -15.76 -16.28
N ALA A 229 24.84 -14.83 -16.82
CA ALA A 229 25.79 -15.09 -17.92
C ALA A 229 27.21 -15.41 -17.41
N PHE A 230 27.60 -14.89 -16.24
CA PHE A 230 28.95 -15.05 -15.71
C PHE A 230 29.01 -15.83 -14.40
N GLY A 231 27.88 -16.35 -13.90
CA GLY A 231 27.85 -17.12 -12.65
C GLY A 231 28.34 -16.35 -11.41
N ARG A 232 28.29 -15.01 -11.44
CA ARG A 232 28.88 -14.11 -10.42
C ARG A 232 30.40 -14.25 -10.26
N ASP A 233 31.10 -14.64 -11.33
CA ASP A 233 32.57 -14.70 -11.35
C ASP A 233 33.16 -13.27 -11.25
N PRO A 234 33.97 -12.94 -10.22
CA PRO A 234 34.65 -11.65 -10.14
C PRO A 234 35.62 -11.40 -11.30
N GLN A 235 36.09 -12.46 -11.97
CA GLN A 235 36.92 -12.38 -13.17
C GLN A 235 36.12 -12.04 -14.45
N ALA A 236 34.84 -11.69 -14.33
CA ALA A 236 34.06 -11.14 -15.44
C ALA A 236 34.56 -9.75 -15.88
N VAL A 237 35.15 -8.97 -14.98
CA VAL A 237 35.71 -7.66 -15.31
C VAL A 237 36.90 -7.81 -16.26
N GLY A 238 36.86 -7.10 -17.39
CA GLY A 238 37.90 -7.16 -18.41
C GLY A 238 37.72 -8.29 -19.43
N ARG A 239 36.64 -9.08 -19.35
CA ARG A 239 36.30 -10.05 -20.40
C ARG A 239 35.55 -9.39 -21.53
N THR A 240 35.88 -9.77 -22.75
CA THR A 240 35.18 -9.27 -23.93
C THR A 240 33.84 -9.95 -24.11
N ILE A 241 32.79 -9.14 -24.31
CA ILE A 241 31.46 -9.55 -24.76
C ILE A 241 31.23 -9.06 -26.19
N SER A 242 30.34 -9.71 -26.93
CA SER A 242 29.91 -9.24 -28.24
C SER A 242 28.52 -8.62 -28.12
N LEU A 243 28.39 -7.35 -28.49
CA LEU A 243 27.12 -6.62 -28.60
C LEU A 243 26.89 -6.25 -30.06
N ASP A 244 25.82 -6.76 -30.69
CA ASP A 244 25.54 -6.60 -32.12
C ASP A 244 26.74 -6.94 -33.02
N ARG A 245 27.41 -8.06 -32.70
CA ARG A 245 28.64 -8.54 -33.37
C ARG A 245 29.83 -7.57 -33.26
N GLN A 246 29.83 -6.64 -32.31
CA GLN A 246 30.95 -5.76 -31.99
C GLN A 246 31.55 -6.11 -30.62
N PRO A 247 32.87 -6.16 -30.48
CA PRO A 247 33.51 -6.46 -29.20
C PRO A 247 33.43 -5.27 -28.23
N TYR A 248 33.01 -5.53 -26.99
CA TYR A 248 33.04 -4.62 -25.85
C TYR A 248 33.74 -5.28 -24.68
N THR A 249 34.38 -4.51 -23.79
CA THR A 249 35.08 -5.01 -22.59
C THR A 249 34.58 -4.34 -21.32
#